data_AF-A0A7X7WWB6-F1
#
_entry.id   AF-A0A7X7WWB6-F1
#
_cell.length_a   1.000
_cell.length_b   1.000
_cell.length_c   1.000
_cell.angle_alpha   90.00
_cell.angle_beta   90.00
_cell.angle_gamma   90.00
#
_symmetry.space_group_name_H-M   'P 1'
#
loop_
_entity.id
_entity.type
_entity.pdbx_description
1 polymer ?
#
loop_
_entity_poly.entity_id
_entity_poly.type
_entity_poly.pdbx_seq_one_letter_code
_entity_poly.pdbx_strand_id
1 'polypeptide(L)'
;MSELKSILISIICSFVFIQCQAETNKSESKSTIILSDTIRNNKLQKTKVEHLLIGKWFTPHAADINITFNKDRTFIFNSFNIKTQEIEVLRGKFELDGKNLILKYDNKPQQIFKFEKGKGVDDNYYITKGKKYYFVKSDL
;
A
#
# COMPACT_ATOMS: atom_id res chain seq x y z
N MET A 1 18.52 -48.17 -9.54
CA MET A 1 18.13 -48.64 -10.88
C MET A 1 16.75 -48.11 -11.20
N SER A 2 16.60 -47.60 -12.42
CA SER A 2 15.38 -47.13 -13.08
C SER A 2 14.82 -45.77 -12.63
N GLU A 3 14.53 -44.79 -13.47
CA GLU A 3 14.99 -44.35 -14.80
C GLU A 3 14.59 -42.87 -14.88
N LEU A 4 15.46 -42.05 -15.47
CA LEU A 4 15.15 -40.65 -15.81
C LEU A 4 13.99 -40.60 -16.81
N LYS A 5 13.01 -39.74 -16.57
CA LYS A 5 12.15 -39.20 -17.63
C LYS A 5 12.30 -37.69 -17.70
N SER A 6 13.27 -37.26 -18.51
CA SER A 6 13.30 -35.92 -19.09
C SER A 6 12.08 -35.75 -19.97
N ILE A 7 11.20 -34.80 -19.64
CA ILE A 7 10.22 -34.27 -20.57
C ILE A 7 10.47 -32.77 -20.68
N LEU A 8 11.24 -32.44 -21.73
CA LEU A 8 11.52 -31.11 -22.21
C LEU A 8 10.29 -30.66 -23.02
N ILE A 9 9.47 -29.75 -22.50
CA ILE A 9 8.41 -29.11 -23.29
C ILE A 9 8.85 -27.68 -23.55
N SER A 10 9.52 -27.51 -24.69
CA SER A 10 9.81 -26.22 -25.31
C SER A 10 8.58 -25.81 -26.11
N ILE A 11 7.78 -24.87 -25.59
CA ILE A 11 6.71 -24.21 -26.35
C ILE A 11 7.20 -22.80 -26.66
N ILE A 12 7.80 -22.69 -27.84
CA ILE A 12 8.06 -21.45 -28.55
C ILE A 12 6.70 -21.00 -29.10
N CYS A 13 6.18 -19.87 -28.63
CA CYS A 13 5.04 -19.20 -29.23
C CYS A 13 5.37 -17.72 -29.43
N SER A 14 5.91 -17.47 -30.63
CA SER A 14 5.79 -16.30 -31.49
C SER A 14 5.31 -15.00 -30.85
N PHE A 15 6.26 -14.09 -30.64
CA PHE A 15 5.98 -12.66 -30.49
C PHE A 15 5.38 -12.13 -31.80
N VAL A 16 4.06 -11.94 -31.84
CA VAL A 16 3.43 -11.10 -32.86
C VAL A 16 3.68 -9.65 -32.44
N PHE A 17 4.68 -9.02 -33.05
CA PHE A 17 4.85 -7.57 -32.97
C PHE A 17 3.67 -6.93 -33.70
N ILE A 18 2.67 -6.49 -32.94
CA ILE A 18 1.66 -5.56 -33.42
C ILE A 18 2.37 -4.21 -33.55
N GLN A 19 2.76 -3.84 -34.77
CA GLN A 19 3.14 -2.47 -35.08
C GLN A 19 1.88 -1.60 -35.04
N CYS A 20 1.60 -0.98 -33.91
CA CYS A 20 0.75 0.20 -33.87
C CYS A 20 1.55 1.35 -34.49
N GLN A 21 1.28 1.67 -35.75
CA GLN A 21 1.58 3.01 -36.27
C GLN A 21 0.51 3.95 -35.73
N ALA A 22 0.87 4.75 -34.73
CA ALA A 22 0.07 5.89 -34.31
C ALA A 22 0.56 7.12 -35.08
N GLU A 23 -0.32 7.65 -35.93
CA GLU A 23 -0.15 8.91 -36.65
C GLU A 23 0.20 10.05 -35.68
N THR A 24 1.23 10.81 -36.03
CA THR A 24 1.64 12.03 -35.34
C THR A 24 0.67 13.17 -35.65
N ASN A 25 -0.46 13.22 -34.93
CA ASN A 25 -1.27 14.43 -34.88
C ASN A 25 -0.66 15.43 -33.89
N LYS A 26 0.09 16.35 -34.47
CA LYS A 26 0.55 17.60 -33.87
C LYS A 26 -0.69 18.41 -33.45
N SER A 27 -1.03 18.38 -32.17
CA SER A 27 -1.91 19.38 -31.55
C SER A 27 -1.15 20.07 -30.43
N GLU A 28 -0.87 21.34 -30.68
CA GLU A 28 -0.28 22.28 -29.74
C GLU A 28 -1.09 22.40 -28.44
N SER A 29 -0.33 22.43 -27.35
CA SER A 29 -0.42 23.45 -26.29
C SER A 29 -1.82 23.88 -25.84
N LYS A 30 -2.39 23.13 -24.88
CA LYS A 30 -3.24 23.67 -23.79
C LYS A 30 -3.49 22.70 -22.62
N SER A 31 -2.83 21.54 -22.58
CA SER A 31 -3.06 20.51 -21.54
C SER A 31 -2.07 20.55 -20.36
N THR A 32 -0.94 21.25 -20.47
CA THR A 32 0.12 21.21 -19.45
C THR A 32 -0.29 21.90 -18.15
N ILE A 33 -1.04 23.01 -18.23
CA ILE A 33 -1.46 23.79 -17.04
C ILE A 33 -2.45 22.99 -16.17
N ILE A 34 -3.44 22.35 -16.79
CA ILE A 34 -4.47 21.56 -16.07
C ILE A 34 -3.86 20.31 -15.42
N LEU A 35 -2.92 19.63 -16.10
CA LEU A 35 -2.25 18.44 -15.56
C LEU A 35 -1.35 18.79 -14.37
N SER A 36 -0.58 19.87 -14.46
CA SER A 36 0.29 20.33 -13.37
C SER A 36 -0.48 20.80 -12.15
N ASP A 37 -1.58 21.53 -12.32
CA ASP A 37 -2.45 21.96 -11.22
C ASP A 37 -3.19 20.79 -10.57
N THR A 38 -3.66 19.82 -11.37
CA THR A 38 -4.29 18.58 -10.86
C THR A 38 -3.29 17.73 -10.08
N ILE A 39 -2.06 17.54 -10.58
CA ILE A 39 -0.99 16.82 -9.88
C ILE A 39 -0.61 17.54 -8.58
N ARG A 40 -0.50 18.87 -8.61
CA ARG A 40 -0.17 19.68 -7.43
C ARG A 40 -1.27 19.58 -6.37
N ASN A 41 -2.53 19.67 -6.77
CA ASN A 41 -3.68 19.54 -5.86
C ASN A 41 -3.79 18.12 -5.29
N ASN A 42 -3.59 17.08 -6.10
CA ASN A 42 -3.57 15.69 -5.62
C ASN A 42 -2.42 15.44 -4.65
N LYS A 43 -1.22 15.97 -4.93
CA LYS A 43 -0.06 15.88 -4.04
C LYS A 43 -0.32 16.60 -2.71
N LEU A 44 -0.92 17.78 -2.75
CA LEU A 44 -1.25 18.59 -1.58
C LEU A 44 -2.34 17.95 -0.71
N GLN A 45 -3.41 17.42 -1.32
CA GLN A 45 -4.46 16.70 -0.59
C GLN A 45 -3.93 15.41 0.04
N LYS A 46 -3.07 14.67 -0.68
CA LYS A 46 -2.37 13.49 -0.15
C LYS A 46 -1.55 13.84 1.08
N THR A 47 -0.78 14.93 1.06
CA THR A 47 -0.01 15.37 2.24
C THR A 47 -0.90 15.79 3.40
N LYS A 48 -2.05 16.42 3.14
CA LYS A 48 -3.00 16.82 4.18
C LYS A 48 -3.72 15.65 4.84
N VAL A 49 -3.89 14.49 4.21
CA VAL A 49 -4.48 13.33 4.91
C VAL A 49 -3.40 12.44 5.53
N GLU A 50 -2.23 12.38 4.92
CA GLU A 50 -1.10 11.58 5.39
C GLU A 50 -0.58 12.02 6.77
N HIS A 51 -0.64 13.31 7.13
CA HIS A 51 -0.22 13.74 8.48
C HIS A 51 -1.07 13.13 9.59
N LEU A 52 -2.34 12.78 9.33
CA LEU A 52 -3.22 12.13 10.30
C LEU A 52 -2.82 10.68 10.55
N LEU A 53 -2.12 10.05 9.61
CA LEU A 53 -1.61 8.68 9.74
C LEU A 53 -0.39 8.59 10.66
N ILE A 54 0.41 9.66 10.75
CA ILE A 54 1.62 9.69 11.58
C ILE A 54 1.26 9.46 13.06
N GLY A 55 2.03 8.60 13.71
CA GLY A 55 1.83 8.18 15.10
C GLY A 55 1.64 6.67 15.26
N LYS A 56 1.31 6.26 16.49
CA LYS A 56 1.10 4.87 16.86
C LYS A 56 -0.37 4.47 16.72
N TRP A 57 -0.60 3.27 16.20
CA TRP A 57 -1.91 2.67 15.97
C TRP A 57 -1.92 1.27 16.57
N PHE A 58 -2.97 0.88 17.29
CA PHE A 58 -3.03 -0.43 17.95
C PHE A 58 -4.37 -1.11 17.72
N THR A 59 -4.39 -2.44 17.74
CA THR A 59 -5.66 -3.18 17.68
C THR A 59 -6.33 -3.15 19.05
N PRO A 60 -7.60 -2.73 19.15
CA PRO A 60 -8.31 -2.77 20.42
C PRO A 60 -8.32 -4.17 21.03
N HIS A 61 -8.19 -4.24 22.36
CA HIS A 61 -8.08 -5.47 23.14
C HIS A 61 -6.84 -6.34 22.87
N ALA A 62 -5.89 -5.89 22.04
CA ALA A 62 -4.61 -6.57 21.78
C ALA A 62 -3.53 -5.53 21.46
N ALA A 63 -3.22 -4.64 22.41
CA ALA A 63 -2.35 -3.48 22.18
C ALA A 63 -0.90 -3.83 21.80
N ASP A 64 -0.44 -5.06 22.10
CA ASP A 64 0.85 -5.57 21.66
C ASP A 64 0.96 -5.65 20.13
N ILE A 65 -0.19 -5.78 19.44
CA ILE A 65 -0.28 -5.66 17.99
C ILE A 65 -0.50 -4.19 17.61
N ASN A 66 0.56 -3.56 17.08
CA ASN A 66 0.55 -2.13 16.79
C ASN A 66 1.48 -1.74 15.64
N ILE A 67 1.14 -0.64 14.97
CA ILE A 67 1.92 -0.04 13.88
C ILE A 67 2.22 1.42 14.22
N THR A 68 3.48 1.80 14.13
CA THR A 68 3.91 3.20 14.23
C THR A 68 4.34 3.72 12.87
N PHE A 69 3.77 4.83 12.42
CA PHE A 69 4.13 5.53 11.18
C PHE A 69 4.93 6.79 11.49
N ASN A 70 6.11 6.90 10.88
CA ASN A 70 7.03 8.01 11.09
C ASN A 70 6.91 9.05 9.96
N LYS A 71 7.29 10.30 10.27
CA LYS A 71 7.25 11.42 9.31
C LYS A 71 8.11 11.21 8.06
N ASP A 72 9.15 10.38 8.17
CA ASP A 72 10.07 10.02 7.08
C ASP A 72 9.53 8.90 6.17
N ARG A 73 8.25 8.55 6.31
CA ARG A 73 7.56 7.49 5.56
C ARG A 73 8.01 6.07 5.91
N THR A 74 8.70 5.87 7.02
CA THR A 74 8.99 4.53 7.55
C THR A 74 7.91 4.07 8.52
N PHE A 75 7.84 2.75 8.77
CA PHE A 75 6.98 2.19 9.80
C PHE A 75 7.66 1.08 10.60
N ILE A 76 7.11 0.84 11.80
CA ILE A 76 7.40 -0.32 12.64
C ILE A 76 6.07 -1.02 12.93
N PHE A 77 5.94 -2.31 12.61
CA PHE A 77 4.75 -3.10 12.88
C PHE A 77 5.09 -4.28 13.78
N ASN A 78 4.61 -4.23 15.03
CA ASN A 78 4.56 -5.37 15.92
C ASN A 78 3.35 -6.23 15.54
N SER A 79 3.59 -7.31 14.80
CA SER A 79 2.56 -8.20 14.25
C SER A 79 2.57 -9.53 14.99
N PHE A 80 1.40 -10.09 15.28
CA PHE A 80 1.32 -11.44 15.85
C PHE A 80 1.53 -12.50 14.76
N ASN A 81 2.52 -13.37 14.93
CA ASN A 81 2.78 -14.49 14.04
C ASN A 81 2.07 -15.74 14.57
N ILE A 82 1.02 -16.17 13.87
CA ILE A 82 0.20 -17.32 14.29
C ILE A 82 0.96 -18.66 14.33
N LYS A 83 2.05 -18.79 13.55
CA LYS A 83 2.83 -20.03 13.50
C LYS A 83 3.73 -20.18 14.72
N THR A 84 4.36 -19.09 15.15
CA THR A 84 5.27 -19.07 16.30
C THR A 84 4.57 -18.68 17.60
N GLN A 85 3.36 -18.13 17.53
CA GLN A 85 2.60 -17.56 18.65
C GLN A 85 3.32 -16.40 19.36
N GLU A 86 4.14 -15.67 18.61
CA GLU A 86 4.93 -14.55 19.14
C GLU A 86 4.69 -13.27 18.35
N ILE A 87 5.05 -12.14 18.96
CA ILE A 87 5.10 -10.85 18.26
C ILE A 87 6.38 -10.81 17.42
N GLU A 88 6.21 -10.66 16.10
CA GLU A 88 7.29 -10.34 15.18
C GLU A 88 7.34 -8.84 14.88
N VAL A 89 8.54 -8.29 14.77
CA VAL A 89 8.75 -6.88 14.42
C VAL A 89 9.04 -6.76 12.93
N LEU A 90 8.12 -6.12 12.20
CA LEU A 90 8.23 -5.85 10.77
C LEU A 90 8.56 -4.39 10.53
N ARG A 91 9.31 -4.12 9.45
CA ARG A 91 9.80 -2.78 9.09
C ARG A 91 9.66 -2.54 7.60
N GLY A 92 9.64 -1.27 7.24
CA GLY A 92 9.72 -0.84 5.86
C GLY A 92 9.20 0.58 5.66
N LYS A 93 8.67 0.83 4.47
CA LYS A 93 8.12 2.13 4.05
C LYS A 93 6.63 2.04 3.77
N PHE A 94 5.92 3.15 3.95
CA PHE A 94 4.50 3.22 3.63
C PHE A 94 4.17 4.26 2.56
N GLU A 95 3.08 4.01 1.85
CA GLU A 95 2.47 4.94 0.91
C GLU A 95 0.96 5.00 1.15
N LEU A 96 0.40 6.20 1.11
CA LEU A 96 -1.04 6.40 1.10
C LEU A 96 -1.50 6.80 -0.30
N ASP A 97 -2.31 5.98 -0.94
CA ASP A 97 -2.94 6.26 -2.24
C ASP A 97 -4.46 6.26 -2.10
N GLY A 98 -5.04 7.46 -1.98
CA GLY A 98 -6.42 7.64 -1.55
C GLY A 98 -6.64 6.99 -0.18
N LYS A 99 -7.51 5.97 -0.13
CA LYS A 99 -7.77 5.17 1.08
C LYS A 99 -6.84 3.97 1.23
N ASN A 100 -6.01 3.65 0.24
CA ASN A 100 -5.16 2.48 0.29
C ASN A 100 -3.86 2.83 1.01
N LEU A 101 -3.69 2.26 2.20
CA LEU A 101 -2.44 2.30 2.94
C LEU A 101 -1.59 1.08 2.57
N ILE A 102 -0.51 1.31 1.85
CA ILE A 102 0.37 0.27 1.33
C ILE A 102 1.61 0.20 2.21
N LEU A 103 1.85 -0.96 2.82
CA LEU A 103 3.07 -1.27 3.58
C LEU A 103 4.01 -2.05 2.67
N LYS A 104 5.16 -1.46 2.34
CA LYS A 104 6.26 -2.09 1.61
C LYS A 104 7.29 -2.54 2.62
N TYR A 105 7.25 -3.83 2.98
CA TYR A 105 8.19 -4.41 3.93
C TYR A 105 9.57 -4.59 3.30
N ASP A 106 10.62 -4.56 4.12
CA ASP A 106 11.99 -4.76 3.64
C ASP A 106 12.27 -6.21 3.17
N ASN A 107 11.56 -7.18 3.76
CA ASN A 107 11.84 -8.62 3.61
C ASN A 107 10.59 -9.49 3.40
N LYS A 108 9.42 -8.88 3.16
CA LYS A 108 8.15 -9.58 2.94
C LYS A 108 7.38 -8.94 1.78
N PRO A 109 6.46 -9.67 1.11
CA PRO A 109 5.56 -9.08 0.14
C PRO A 109 4.76 -7.93 0.74
N GLN A 110 4.50 -6.89 -0.05
CA GLN A 110 3.73 -5.74 0.40
C GLN A 110 2.32 -6.11 0.88
N GLN A 111 1.76 -5.29 1.77
CA GLN A 111 0.42 -5.47 2.30
C GLN A 111 -0.39 -4.19 2.19
N ILE A 112 -1.68 -4.32 1.89
CA ILE A 112 -2.59 -3.18 1.73
C ILE A 112 -3.62 -3.21 2.85
N PHE A 113 -3.80 -2.05 3.48
CA PHE A 113 -4.85 -1.73 4.43
C PHE A 113 -5.73 -0.61 3.86
N LYS A 114 -6.89 -0.39 4.48
CA LYS A 114 -7.68 0.82 4.27
C LYS A 114 -7.38 1.82 5.38
N PHE A 115 -7.21 3.08 5.02
CA PHE A 115 -7.16 4.22 5.93
C PHE A 115 -8.36 5.12 5.63
N GLU A 116 -9.30 5.19 6.56
CA GLU A 116 -10.52 5.96 6.37
C GLU A 116 -11.09 6.52 7.66
N LYS A 117 -11.83 7.63 7.51
CA LYS A 117 -12.59 8.22 8.60
C LYS A 117 -13.80 7.34 8.95
N GLY A 118 -14.16 7.32 10.23
CA GLY A 118 -15.41 6.79 10.75
C GLY A 118 -16.63 7.38 10.05
N LYS A 119 -17.78 6.76 10.26
CA LYS A 119 -19.05 7.16 9.63
C LYS A 119 -19.93 7.93 10.62
N GLY A 120 -20.78 8.82 10.10
CA GLY A 120 -21.74 9.57 10.92
C GLY A 120 -21.03 10.63 11.77
N VAL A 121 -21.25 10.58 13.10
CA VAL A 121 -20.66 11.51 14.08
C VAL A 121 -19.26 11.09 14.56
N ASP A 122 -18.76 9.95 14.08
CA ASP A 122 -17.44 9.45 14.45
C ASP A 122 -16.34 10.17 13.66
N ASP A 123 -15.63 11.05 14.36
CA ASP A 123 -14.55 11.84 13.79
C ASP A 123 -13.19 11.12 13.75
N ASN A 124 -13.12 9.88 14.25
CA ASN A 124 -11.88 9.11 14.29
C ASN A 124 -11.51 8.57 12.91
N TYR A 125 -10.22 8.30 12.75
CA TYR A 125 -9.71 7.53 11.61
C TYR A 125 -9.38 6.11 12.05
N TYR A 126 -9.47 5.18 11.11
CA TYR A 126 -9.20 3.76 11.32
C TYR A 126 -8.28 3.23 10.23
N ILE A 127 -7.42 2.29 10.62
CA ILE A 127 -6.71 1.43 9.68
C ILE A 127 -7.39 0.07 9.72
N THR A 128 -7.90 -0.44 8.60
CA THR A 128 -8.65 -1.70 8.56
C THR A 128 -8.11 -2.67 7.52
N LYS A 129 -8.30 -3.97 7.77
CA LYS A 129 -8.09 -5.06 6.80
C LYS A 129 -9.17 -6.11 6.98
N GLY A 130 -9.98 -6.31 5.95
CA GLY A 130 -11.17 -7.16 6.08
C GLY A 130 -12.17 -6.58 7.10
N LYS A 131 -13.01 -7.44 7.69
CA LYS A 131 -14.14 -7.00 8.52
C LYS A 131 -13.85 -6.82 10.01
N LYS A 132 -12.85 -7.53 10.54
CA LYS A 132 -12.62 -7.64 12.00
C LYS A 132 -11.25 -7.14 12.46
N TYR A 133 -10.32 -6.90 11.54
CA TYR A 133 -8.98 -6.47 11.88
C TYR A 133 -8.86 -4.98 11.63
N TYR A 134 -8.73 -4.22 12.71
CA TYR A 134 -8.63 -2.77 12.65
C TYR A 134 -7.73 -2.22 13.75
N PHE A 135 -7.21 -1.03 13.50
CA PHE A 135 -6.41 -0.28 14.45
C PHE A 135 -7.06 1.07 14.70
N VAL A 136 -6.94 1.52 15.95
CA VAL A 136 -7.29 2.87 16.38
C VAL A 136 -6.01 3.65 16.68
N LYS A 137 -6.07 4.97 16.53
CA LYS A 137 -4.93 5.83 16.83
C LYS A 137 -4.72 5.91 18.34
N SER A 138 -3.46 5.90 18.75
CA SER A 138 -3.07 6.22 20.13
C SER A 138 -3.12 7.74 20.32
N ASP A 139 -3.75 8.19 21.40
CA ASP A 139 -3.84 9.61 21.77
C ASP A 139 -2.55 10.17 22.42
N LEU A 140 -1.55 9.30 22.63
CA LEU A 140 -0.26 9.59 23.28
C LEU A 140 0.69 10.40 22.39
#